data_AF-A0A493TQL8-F1
#
_entry.id   AF-A0A493TQL8-F1
#
_cell.length_a   1.000
_cell.length_b   1.000
_cell.length_c   1.000
_cell.angle_alpha   90.00
_cell.angle_beta   90.00
_cell.angle_gamma   90.00
#
_symmetry.space_group_name_H-M   'P 1'
#
loop_
_entity.id
_entity.type
_entity.pdbx_description
1 polymer ?
#
loop_
_entity_poly.entity_id
_entity_poly.type
_entity_poly.pdbx_seq_one_letter_code
_entity_poly.pdbx_strand_id
1 'polypeptide(L)' 'MTTSWSDRLQNAADLPANMDGHALKKYRREAYHRVFVNRSLAMEKIKCFGFDMDYTLAGEKPVTGWATPVSRCFLC' A
#
# COMPACT_ATOMS: atom_id res chain seq x y z
N MET A 1 -7.73 -0.82 23.32
CA MET A 1 -8.08 -0.44 21.94
C MET A 1 -7.14 -1.18 21.01
N THR A 2 -7.62 -2.16 20.25
CA THR A 2 -6.80 -2.93 19.31
C THR A 2 -6.66 -2.12 18.02
N THR A 3 -5.43 -1.82 17.59
CA THR A 3 -5.20 -1.18 16.28
C THR A 3 -5.67 -2.12 15.17
N SER A 4 -6.56 -1.63 14.29
CA SER A 4 -7.07 -2.42 13.18
C SER A 4 -6.01 -2.56 12.08
N TRP A 5 -6.25 -3.46 11.12
CA TRP A 5 -5.35 -3.63 9.98
C TRP A 5 -5.35 -2.41 9.07
N SER A 6 -6.50 -1.75 8.88
CA SER A 6 -6.62 -0.52 8.10
C SER A 6 -5.86 0.64 8.74
N ASP A 7 -5.84 0.73 10.08
CA ASP A 7 -5.04 1.75 10.78
C ASP A 7 -3.54 1.56 10.53
N ARG A 8 -3.08 0.31 10.47
CA ARG A 8 -1.67 0.01 10.16
C ARG A 8 -1.29 0.42 8.74
N LEU A 9 -2.19 0.18 7.77
CA LEU A 9 -1.98 0.60 6.39
C LEU A 9 -1.97 2.12 6.25
N GLN A 10 -2.86 2.83 6.95
CA GLN A 10 -2.90 4.28 6.91
C GLN A 10 -1.62 4.90 7.48
N ASN A 11 -1.16 4.43 8.65
CA ASN A 11 0.09 4.90 9.25
C ASN A 11 1.31 4.69 8.33
N ALA A 12 1.32 3.61 7.54
CA ALA A 12 2.38 3.35 6.58
C ALA A 12 2.31 4.28 5.35
N ALA A 13 1.10 4.63 4.91
CA ALA A 13 0.86 5.53 3.78
C ALA A 13 1.20 7.00 4.09
N ASP A 14 1.05 7.42 5.35
CA ASP A 14 1.33 8.79 5.78
C ASP A 14 2.84 9.11 5.88
N LEU A 15 3.70 8.10 5.86
CA LEU A 15 5.15 8.29 5.92
C LEU A 15 5.70 8.67 4.51
N PRO A 16 6.54 9.72 4.39
CA PRO A 16 7.10 10.11 3.11
C PRO A 16 8.05 9.02 2.57
N ALA A 17 8.01 8.80 1.26
CA ALA A 17 8.88 7.84 0.59
C ALA A 17 10.34 8.32 0.61
N ASN A 18 11.20 7.62 1.34
CA ASN A 18 12.64 7.80 1.22
C ASN A 18 13.19 6.92 0.08
N MET A 19 13.62 7.56 -1.01
CA MET A 19 14.17 6.92 -2.21
C MET A 19 15.66 6.56 -2.11
N ASP A 20 16.32 6.85 -0.98
CA ASP A 20 17.70 6.42 -0.73
C ASP A 20 17.82 4.89 -0.82
N GLY A 21 18.70 4.38 -1.68
CA GLY A 21 18.83 2.93 -1.92
C GLY A 21 19.12 2.11 -0.66
N HIS A 22 19.84 2.70 0.31
CA HIS A 22 20.10 2.08 1.61
C HIS A 22 18.86 2.07 2.53
N ALA A 23 18.08 3.16 2.52
CA ALA A 23 16.84 3.26 3.28
C ALA A 23 15.78 2.30 2.73
N LEU A 24 15.62 2.22 1.41
CA LEU A 24 14.67 1.32 0.75
C LEU A 24 15.00 -0.16 0.98
N LYS A 25 16.30 -0.51 1.03
CA LYS A 25 16.76 -1.86 1.37
C LYS A 25 16.48 -2.22 2.83
N LYS A 26 16.52 -1.25 3.74
CA LYS A 26 16.15 -1.45 5.15
C LYS A 26 14.62 -1.55 5.31
N TYR A 27 13.87 -0.68 4.64
CA TYR A 27 12.40 -0.64 4.70
C TYR A 27 11.78 -1.98 4.27
N ARG A 28 12.24 -2.54 3.14
CA ARG A 28 11.79 -3.85 2.63
C ARG A 28 12.20 -5.05 3.49
N ARG A 29 12.97 -4.87 4.57
CA ARG A 29 13.31 -5.96 5.50
C ARG A 29 12.27 -6.17 6.58
N GLU A 30 11.38 -5.23 6.86
CA GLU A 30 10.32 -5.47 7.84
C GLU A 30 9.19 -6.30 7.22
N ALA A 31 8.62 -7.25 7.97
CA ALA A 31 7.62 -8.18 7.44
C ALA A 31 6.40 -7.46 6.85
N TYR A 32 6.03 -6.31 7.42
CA TYR A 32 4.91 -5.47 6.96
C TYR A 32 5.16 -4.79 5.60
N HIS A 33 6.42 -4.68 5.15
CA HIS A 33 6.79 -4.02 3.90
C HIS A 33 7.41 -5.00 2.87
N ARG A 34 7.31 -6.31 3.12
CA ARG A 34 7.86 -7.36 2.24
C ARG A 34 6.82 -7.83 1.22
N VAL A 35 7.28 -8.04 -0.01
CA VAL A 35 6.54 -8.83 -1.01
C VAL A 35 6.92 -10.29 -0.82
N PHE A 36 5.95 -11.12 -0.45
CA PHE A 36 6.16 -12.55 -0.30
C PHE A 36 6.06 -13.25 -1.66
N VAL A 37 6.98 -14.18 -1.94
CA VAL A 37 7.01 -14.96 -3.17
C VAL A 37 6.66 -16.41 -2.87
N ASN A 38 5.62 -16.93 -3.53
CA ASN A 38 5.28 -18.36 -3.48
C ASN A 38 5.92 -19.14 -4.67
N ARG A 39 6.22 -18.43 -5.76
CA ARG A 39 6.96 -18.93 -6.93
C ARG A 39 7.97 -17.88 -7.36
N SER A 40 9.13 -18.31 -7.87
CA SER A 40 10.16 -17.40 -8.37
C SER A 40 9.60 -16.54 -9.52
N LEU A 41 9.80 -15.23 -9.43
CA LEU A 41 9.32 -14.25 -10.39
C LEU A 41 10.46 -13.28 -10.73
N ALA A 42 10.80 -13.20 -12.02
CA ALA A 42 11.84 -12.29 -12.51
C ALA A 42 11.17 -11.00 -12.99
N MET A 43 11.34 -9.91 -12.21
CA MET A 43 10.70 -8.62 -12.49
C MET A 43 11.05 -8.06 -13.88
N GLU A 44 12.23 -8.38 -14.41
CA GLU A 44 12.69 -7.98 -15.74
C GLU A 44 11.84 -8.54 -16.91
N LYS A 45 11.07 -9.61 -16.67
CA LYS A 45 10.24 -10.25 -17.69
C LYS A 45 8.81 -9.71 -17.73
N ILE A 46 8.41 -8.89 -16.75
CA ILE A 46 7.06 -8.33 -16.68
C ILE A 46 7.01 -7.04 -17.50
N LYS A 47 6.16 -7.02 -18.54
CA LYS A 47 5.97 -5.84 -19.42
C LYS A 47 4.71 -5.04 -19.12
N CYS A 48 3.74 -5.63 -18.43
CA CYS A 48 2.45 -5.02 -18.15
C CYS A 48 2.10 -5.24 -16.67
N PHE A 49 1.64 -4.18 -16.01
CA PHE A 49 1.14 -4.22 -14.64
C PHE A 49 -0.35 -3.82 -14.66
N GLY A 50 -1.22 -4.76 -14.32
CA GLY A 50 -2.66 -4.50 -14.14
C GLY A 50 -2.98 -4.40 -12.66
N PHE A 51 -3.83 -3.45 -12.29
CA PHE A 51 -4.30 -3.26 -10.92
C PHE A 51 -5.83 -3.25 -10.90
N ASP A 52 -6.41 -3.92 -9.91
CA ASP A 52 -7.83 -3.82 -9.60
C ASP A 52 -8.09 -2.59 -8.73
N MET A 53 -9.30 -2.03 -8.75
CA MET A 53 -9.61 -0.79 -8.04
C MET A 53 -10.01 -1.07 -6.59
N ASP A 54 -10.99 -1.95 -6.39
CA ASP A 54 -11.59 -2.19 -5.08
C ASP A 54 -10.69 -3.05 -4.20
N TYR A 55 -10.47 -2.61 -2.96
CA TYR A 55 -9.60 -3.25 -1.96
C TYR A 55 -8.11 -3.40 -2.34
N THR A 56 -7.71 -3.03 -3.56
CA THR A 56 -6.32 -3.04 -4.05
C THR A 56 -5.74 -1.63 -4.15
N LEU A 57 -6.43 -0.71 -4.86
CA LEU A 57 -6.04 0.71 -4.93
C LEU A 57 -6.84 1.55 -3.93
N ALA A 58 -8.14 1.27 -3.82
CA ALA A 58 -9.03 1.89 -2.84
C ALA A 58 -9.29 0.90 -1.70
N GLY A 59 -8.44 0.95 -0.68
CA GLY A 59 -8.71 0.24 0.57
C GLY A 59 -9.86 0.92 1.32
N GLU A 60 -11.03 0.30 1.36
CA GLU A 60 -12.13 0.80 2.18
C GLU A 60 -11.72 0.82 3.65
N LYS A 61 -11.75 1.99 4.28
CA LYS A 61 -11.64 2.07 5.74
C LYS A 61 -12.95 1.54 6.35
N PRO A 62 -12.92 0.64 7.34
CA PRO A 62 -14.15 0.25 8.05
C PRO A 62 -14.75 1.51 8.67
N VAL A 63 -15.92 1.89 8.17
CA VAL A 63 -16.54 3.20 8.39
C VAL A 63 -17.08 3.25 9.82
N THR A 64 -16.27 3.70 10.78
CA THR A 64 -16.80 4.20 12.05
C THR A 64 -17.26 5.64 11.84
N GLY A 65 -18.47 5.79 11.30
CA GLY A 65 -19.23 7.05 11.29
C GLY A 65 -18.87 8.02 10.16
N TRP A 66 -19.81 8.18 9.22
CA TRP A 66 -20.12 9.40 8.46
C TRP A 66 -18.96 10.34 8.10
N ALA A 67 -18.33 10.11 6.94
CA ALA A 67 -17.99 11.13 5.93
C ALA A 67 -17.02 10.52 4.90
N THR A 68 -17.57 10.01 3.80
CA THR A 68 -16.78 9.76 2.60
C THR A 68 -16.66 11.04 1.79
N PRO A 69 -15.46 11.60 1.54
CA PRO A 69 -15.21 12.37 0.34
C PRO A 69 -14.50 11.43 -0.65
N VAL A 70 -15.28 10.58 -1.33
CA VAL A 70 -14.80 9.90 -2.55
C VAL A 70 -14.57 10.88 -3.71
N SER A 71 -14.80 12.18 -3.48
CA SER A 71 -14.76 13.27 -4.46
C SER A 71 -13.40 13.94 -4.63
N ARG A 72 -12.28 13.35 -4.18
CA ARG A 72 -10.94 13.95 -4.38
C ARG A 72 -9.92 13.13 -5.16
N CYS A 73 -10.33 12.01 -5.77
CA CYS A 73 -9.49 11.27 -6.72
C CYS A 73 -10.00 11.40 -8.16
N PHE A 74 -10.40 12.60 -8.60
CA PHE A 74 -10.52 12.96 -10.02
C PHE A 74 -10.50 14.49 -10.15
N LEU A 75 -9.36 15.12 -9.88
CA LEU A 75 -9.03 16.39 -10.54
C LEU A 75 -7.52 16.68 -10.49
N CYS A 76 -7.00 16.93 -11.68
CA CYS A 76 -5.62 17.13 -12.13
C CYS A 76 -4.78 15.86 -12.31
#